data_AF-A0A948CEH6-F1
#
_entry.id   AF-A0A948CEH6-F1
#
_cell.length_a   1.000
_cell.length_b   1.000
_cell.length_c   1.000
_cell.angle_alpha   90.00
_cell.angle_beta   90.00
_cell.angle_gamma   90.00
#
_symmetry.space_group_name_H-M   'P 1'
#
loop_
_entity.id
_entity.type
_entity.pdbx_description
1 polymer ?
#
loop_
_entity_poly.entity_id
_entity_poly.type
_entity_poly.pdbx_seq_one_letter_code
_entity_poly.pdbx_strand_id
1 'polypeptide(L)'
;MTPRTLATSAALLLAVAVLPACSGDSTDSPDGETPETQVVAPTDELDSQDGELCPPSLAFGSAELATSVPELGEPGTAAVCLYAPVEGEDAASTTWNRSGDTVEITGDDLTNISDLLGGLEPAEKDCAGKTGRRWLLSYEDGGDVTGVVLDDFACGQIRVTDAPFTDAPGDVLAAPSDLLTALKLIWIES
;
A
#
# COMPACT_ATOMS: atom_id res chain seq x y z
N MET A 1 61.25 -13.26 1.17
CA MET A 1 61.23 -13.77 -0.23
C MET A 1 59.93 -13.31 -0.87
N THR A 2 60.02 -12.33 -1.76
CA THR A 2 58.98 -11.93 -2.73
C THR A 2 59.04 -12.86 -3.95
N PRO A 3 57.95 -13.02 -4.71
CA PRO A 3 57.81 -12.17 -5.91
C PRO A 3 56.43 -11.52 -6.08
N ARG A 4 56.49 -10.37 -6.77
CA ARG A 4 55.41 -9.55 -7.36
C ARG A 4 55.11 -10.02 -8.79
N THR A 5 53.90 -9.80 -9.31
CA THR A 5 53.62 -9.43 -10.73
C THR A 5 52.12 -9.11 -10.93
N LEU A 6 51.75 -7.86 -11.27
CA LEU A 6 51.41 -7.30 -12.61
C LEU A 6 50.00 -7.70 -13.10
N ALA A 7 48.98 -6.82 -13.03
CA ALA A 7 48.62 -5.74 -13.96
C ALA A 7 47.93 -6.23 -15.26
N THR A 8 46.66 -5.86 -15.46
CA THR A 8 46.08 -5.74 -16.81
C THR A 8 44.98 -4.68 -16.81
N SER A 9 45.25 -3.59 -17.54
CA SER A 9 44.29 -2.55 -17.93
C SER A 9 43.91 -2.74 -19.40
N ALA A 10 42.64 -2.58 -19.75
CA ALA A 10 42.13 -2.22 -21.10
C ALA A 10 40.66 -1.77 -20.89
N ALA A 11 40.21 -0.53 -21.05
CA ALA A 11 40.28 0.46 -22.15
C ALA A 11 39.09 0.37 -23.15
N LEU A 12 38.32 1.47 -23.16
CA LEU A 12 37.50 2.10 -24.22
C LEU A 12 36.31 1.38 -24.87
N LEU A 13 35.18 2.11 -24.93
CA LEU A 13 34.61 2.58 -26.21
C LEU A 13 33.74 3.84 -26.01
N LEU A 14 34.18 4.95 -26.61
CA LEU A 14 33.42 6.18 -26.87
C LEU A 14 32.48 5.94 -28.06
N ALA A 15 31.29 6.55 -28.02
CA ALA A 15 30.55 6.92 -29.23
C ALA A 15 30.02 8.35 -29.08
N VAL A 16 30.68 9.27 -29.79
CA VAL A 16 30.22 10.64 -30.07
C VAL A 16 29.46 10.59 -31.39
N ALA A 17 28.26 11.15 -31.46
CA ALA A 17 27.59 11.46 -32.72
C ALA A 17 27.20 12.94 -32.74
N VAL A 18 27.57 13.59 -33.84
CA VAL A 18 27.62 15.04 -34.06
C VAL A 18 26.32 15.52 -34.71
N LEU A 19 25.91 16.74 -34.34
CA LEU A 19 24.78 17.52 -34.87
C LEU A 19 24.86 17.78 -36.39
N PRO A 20 23.71 18.04 -37.03
CA PRO A 20 23.62 19.09 -38.02
C PRO A 20 22.72 20.23 -37.53
N ALA A 21 23.30 21.43 -37.47
CA ALA A 21 22.57 22.68 -37.47
C ALA A 21 22.03 22.94 -38.89
N CYS A 22 20.73 23.16 -39.03
CA CYS A 22 20.13 23.75 -40.22
C CYS A 22 19.21 24.89 -39.79
N SER A 23 19.70 26.11 -39.97
CA SER A 23 18.86 27.30 -40.12
C SER A 23 18.17 27.23 -41.48
N GLY A 24 16.84 27.30 -41.49
CA GLY A 24 16.02 27.34 -42.70
C GLY A 24 14.76 28.15 -42.43
N ASP A 25 14.72 29.34 -43.00
CA ASP A 25 13.64 30.32 -43.00
C ASP A 25 12.54 29.91 -44.02
N SER A 26 11.30 30.36 -43.76
CA SER A 26 10.17 30.49 -44.70
C SER A 26 9.30 29.27 -45.10
N THR A 27 8.08 29.32 -44.56
CA THR A 27 6.76 29.26 -45.23
C THR A 27 6.15 27.93 -45.70
N ASP A 28 4.91 27.74 -45.21
CA ASP A 28 3.74 27.13 -45.86
C ASP A 28 3.42 25.64 -45.61
N SER A 29 2.14 25.44 -45.26
CA SER A 29 1.30 24.25 -45.46
C SER A 29 1.12 23.22 -44.31
N PRO A 30 -0.05 22.53 -44.29
CA PRO A 30 -0.91 22.38 -43.11
C PRO A 30 -0.88 20.98 -42.48
N ASP A 31 -1.62 20.83 -41.38
CA ASP A 31 -1.97 19.58 -40.69
C ASP A 31 -0.77 18.80 -40.11
N GLY A 32 -0.35 19.20 -38.90
CA GLY A 32 0.59 18.45 -38.08
C GLY A 32 -0.08 18.08 -36.77
N GLU A 33 -0.36 16.79 -36.62
CA GLU A 33 -0.98 16.13 -35.46
C GLU A 33 -0.51 16.74 -34.13
N THR A 34 -1.49 17.17 -33.34
CA THR A 34 -1.33 17.47 -31.91
C THR A 34 -0.57 16.31 -31.28
N PRO A 35 0.47 16.55 -30.44
CA PRO A 35 1.07 15.47 -29.68
C PRO A 35 -0.06 14.85 -28.87
N GLU A 36 -0.44 13.61 -29.17
CA GLU A 36 -1.29 12.82 -28.30
C GLU A 36 -0.49 12.63 -27.01
N THR A 37 -0.72 13.52 -26.05
CA THR A 37 -0.46 13.23 -24.64
C THR A 37 -1.18 11.93 -24.38
N GLN A 38 -0.43 10.82 -24.35
CA GLN A 38 -0.95 9.55 -23.89
C GLN A 38 -1.42 9.79 -22.46
N VAL A 39 -2.72 9.96 -22.31
CA VAL A 39 -3.38 9.86 -21.03
C VAL A 39 -3.26 8.38 -20.67
N VAL A 40 -2.18 8.05 -19.97
CA VAL A 40 -2.13 6.81 -19.20
C VAL A 40 -3.31 6.95 -18.26
N ALA A 41 -4.40 6.21 -18.53
CA ALA A 41 -5.51 6.13 -17.60
C ALA A 41 -4.92 5.74 -16.23
N PRO A 42 -5.39 6.32 -15.12
CA PRO A 42 -5.01 5.81 -13.81
C PRO A 42 -5.24 4.29 -13.85
N THR A 43 -4.15 3.53 -13.76
CA THR A 43 -4.24 2.08 -13.66
C THR A 43 -4.90 1.81 -12.33
N ASP A 44 -6.07 1.21 -12.39
CA ASP A 44 -6.79 0.67 -11.25
C ASP A 44 -5.81 -0.18 -10.43
N GLU A 45 -5.60 0.23 -9.17
CA GLU A 45 -4.64 -0.40 -8.28
C GLU A 45 -5.04 -1.85 -8.03
N LEU A 46 -6.34 -2.13 -7.90
CA LEU A 46 -6.85 -3.48 -7.70
C LEU A 46 -6.54 -4.37 -8.90
N ASP A 47 -6.72 -3.89 -10.13
CA ASP A 47 -6.29 -4.59 -11.34
C ASP A 47 -4.77 -4.84 -11.35
N SER A 48 -3.99 -3.89 -10.82
CA SER A 48 -2.53 -4.01 -10.70
C SER A 48 -2.10 -5.07 -9.67
N GLN A 49 -3.00 -5.45 -8.77
CA GLN A 49 -2.84 -6.56 -7.82
C GLN A 49 -3.57 -7.83 -8.26
N ASP A 50 -3.82 -8.02 -9.56
CA ASP A 50 -4.54 -9.18 -10.12
C ASP A 50 -5.94 -9.39 -9.48
N GLY A 51 -6.56 -8.31 -8.98
CA GLY A 51 -7.85 -8.35 -8.29
C GLY A 51 -7.79 -8.78 -6.82
N GLU A 52 -6.60 -8.90 -6.22
CA GLU A 52 -6.46 -9.21 -4.80
C GLU A 52 -6.58 -7.96 -3.94
N LEU A 53 -7.44 -8.00 -2.91
CA LEU A 53 -7.55 -6.94 -1.89
C LEU A 53 -6.55 -7.11 -0.74
N CYS A 54 -6.04 -8.32 -0.54
CA CYS A 54 -5.16 -8.60 0.59
C CYS A 54 -3.76 -9.03 0.13
N PRO A 55 -2.70 -8.32 0.53
CA PRO A 55 -1.34 -8.76 0.22
C PRO A 55 -1.01 -10.10 0.91
N PRO A 56 -0.04 -10.86 0.39
CA PRO A 56 0.40 -12.11 1.02
C PRO A 56 1.12 -11.88 2.36
N SER A 57 1.68 -10.68 2.56
CA SER A 57 2.38 -10.29 3.79
C SER A 57 2.26 -8.80 4.05
N LEU A 58 2.28 -8.41 5.32
CA LEU A 58 2.37 -7.02 5.78
C LEU A 58 3.75 -6.77 6.40
N ALA A 59 4.32 -5.62 6.07
CA ALA A 59 5.50 -5.11 6.73
C ALA A 59 5.16 -4.52 8.12
N PHE A 60 6.20 -4.21 8.91
CA PHE A 60 6.03 -3.37 10.08
C PHE A 60 5.84 -1.90 9.71
N GLY A 61 6.55 -1.46 8.66
CA GLY A 61 6.75 -0.10 8.11
C GLY A 61 6.73 1.06 9.11
N SER A 62 6.42 2.27 8.63
CA SER A 62 6.45 3.52 9.40
C SER A 62 5.08 3.90 9.94
N ALA A 63 4.99 4.53 11.11
CA ALA A 63 3.69 4.99 11.60
C ALA A 63 3.81 6.32 12.32
N GLU A 64 2.81 7.15 12.10
CA GLU A 64 2.73 8.49 12.65
C GLU A 64 1.34 8.71 13.24
N LEU A 65 1.28 9.45 14.35
CA LEU A 65 -0.02 9.82 14.92
C LEU A 65 -0.71 10.78 13.97
N ALA A 66 -1.92 10.40 13.56
CA ALA A 66 -2.72 11.26 12.70
C ALA A 66 -3.05 12.55 13.44
N THR A 67 -2.87 13.71 12.81
CA THR A 67 -3.33 15.00 13.37
C THR A 67 -4.82 15.24 13.10
N SER A 68 -5.40 14.48 12.17
CA SER A 68 -6.79 14.49 11.75
C SER A 68 -7.12 13.12 11.17
N VAL A 69 -8.41 12.76 11.09
CA VAL A 69 -8.83 11.54 10.39
C VAL A 69 -8.60 11.76 8.88
N PRO A 70 -7.92 10.84 8.18
CA PRO A 70 -7.78 10.90 6.73
C PRO A 70 -9.16 10.81 6.07
N GLU A 71 -9.31 11.41 4.90
CA GLU A 71 -10.53 11.28 4.11
C GLU A 71 -10.61 9.82 3.61
N LEU A 72 -11.61 9.09 4.10
CA LEU A 72 -11.87 7.72 3.70
C LEU A 72 -12.99 7.69 2.67
N GLY A 73 -12.74 6.99 1.56
CA GLY A 73 -13.73 6.66 0.55
C GLY A 73 -14.87 5.80 1.08
N GLU A 74 -15.98 5.74 0.35
CA GLU A 74 -17.03 4.75 0.63
C GLU A 74 -16.56 3.38 0.11
N PRO A 75 -16.47 2.34 0.96
CA PRO A 75 -15.99 1.03 0.53
C PRO A 75 -16.85 0.43 -0.59
N GLY A 76 -16.26 0.20 -1.76
CA GLY A 76 -16.89 -0.50 -2.88
C GLY A 76 -16.80 -2.01 -2.73
N THR A 77 -15.68 -2.60 -3.16
CA THR A 77 -15.37 -4.02 -2.91
C THR A 77 -14.46 -4.10 -1.69
N ALA A 78 -14.83 -4.89 -0.68
CA ALA A 78 -14.07 -4.98 0.56
C ALA A 78 -13.79 -6.43 0.97
N ALA A 79 -12.67 -6.62 1.66
CA ALA A 79 -12.30 -7.90 2.22
C ALA A 79 -11.56 -7.75 3.55
N VAL A 80 -11.63 -8.79 4.37
CA VAL A 80 -10.85 -8.92 5.59
C VAL A 80 -9.91 -10.11 5.53
N CYS A 81 -8.70 -9.90 6.03
CA CYS A 81 -7.64 -10.90 6.08
C CYS A 81 -6.95 -10.94 7.44
N LEU A 82 -6.71 -12.15 7.93
CA LEU A 82 -5.96 -12.40 9.15
C LEU A 82 -4.48 -12.62 8.83
N TYR A 83 -3.61 -12.04 9.64
CA TYR A 83 -2.16 -12.21 9.52
C TYR A 83 -1.52 -12.65 10.82
N ALA A 84 -0.58 -13.59 10.72
CA ALA A 84 0.21 -14.10 11.83
C ALA A 84 1.64 -13.51 11.79
N PRO A 85 2.21 -13.14 12.95
CA PRO A 85 3.55 -12.59 13.00
C PRO A 85 4.59 -13.66 12.66
N VAL A 86 5.59 -13.26 11.88
CA VAL A 86 6.81 -14.00 11.59
C VAL A 86 7.96 -13.20 12.19
N GLU A 87 8.52 -13.72 13.27
CA GLU A 87 9.61 -13.07 13.99
C GLU A 87 10.89 -13.03 13.14
N GLY A 88 11.47 -11.84 13.02
CA GLY A 88 12.80 -11.67 12.45
C GLY A 88 13.90 -11.65 13.51
N GLU A 89 15.14 -11.40 13.09
CA GLU A 89 16.31 -11.33 13.99
C GLU A 89 16.19 -10.18 15.02
N ASP A 90 15.51 -9.10 14.63
CA ASP A 90 15.15 -8.00 15.50
C ASP A 90 13.69 -7.58 15.28
N ALA A 91 13.20 -6.74 16.19
CA ALA A 91 11.80 -6.37 16.19
C ALA A 91 11.37 -5.43 15.05
N ALA A 92 12.31 -4.86 14.27
CA ALA A 92 12.03 -4.12 13.04
C ALA A 92 11.98 -5.05 11.82
N SER A 93 12.58 -6.23 11.91
CA SER A 93 12.50 -7.28 10.88
C SER A 93 11.29 -8.22 11.01
N THR A 94 10.43 -8.02 12.02
CA THR A 94 9.16 -8.75 12.15
C THR A 94 8.22 -8.41 11.00
N THR A 95 7.67 -9.44 10.36
CA THR A 95 6.67 -9.34 9.30
C THR A 95 5.41 -10.08 9.70
N TRP A 96 4.34 -9.95 8.92
CA TRP A 96 3.07 -10.63 9.16
C TRP A 96 2.64 -11.34 7.89
N ASN A 97 2.46 -12.66 7.93
CA ASN A 97 2.03 -13.44 6.75
C ASN A 97 0.53 -13.70 6.82
N ARG A 98 -0.14 -13.63 5.66
CA ARG A 98 -1.57 -13.93 5.52
C ARG A 98 -1.82 -15.36 6.01
N SER A 99 -2.80 -15.50 6.89
CA SER A 99 -3.14 -16.73 7.59
C SER A 99 -4.58 -17.10 7.25
N GLY A 100 -4.76 -17.94 6.24
CA GLY A 100 -6.06 -18.33 5.72
C GLY A 100 -6.40 -17.61 4.42
N ASP A 101 -7.67 -17.75 4.02
CA ASP A 101 -8.20 -17.15 2.80
C ASP A 101 -8.67 -15.71 3.02
N THR A 102 -8.91 -15.00 1.93
CA THR A 102 -9.54 -13.69 1.94
C THR A 102 -11.05 -13.84 2.13
N VAL A 103 -11.62 -13.12 3.09
CA VAL A 103 -13.07 -13.10 3.34
C VAL A 103 -13.65 -11.82 2.75
N GLU A 104 -14.50 -11.96 1.74
CA GLU A 104 -15.22 -10.84 1.13
C GLU A 104 -16.30 -10.30 2.08
N ILE A 105 -16.42 -8.98 2.17
CA ILE A 105 -17.43 -8.29 2.99
C ILE A 105 -18.46 -7.67 2.06
N THR A 106 -19.73 -8.03 2.23
CA THR A 106 -20.82 -7.56 1.35
C THR A 106 -22.07 -7.20 2.14
N GLY A 107 -23.02 -6.52 1.47
CA GLY A 107 -24.37 -6.29 2.00
C GLY A 107 -24.42 -5.50 3.31
N ASP A 108 -25.17 -6.02 4.28
CA ASP A 108 -25.37 -5.36 5.58
C ASP A 108 -24.07 -5.25 6.38
N ASP A 109 -23.16 -6.23 6.23
CA ASP A 109 -21.85 -6.20 6.90
C ASP A 109 -20.98 -5.06 6.37
N LEU A 110 -20.97 -4.85 5.05
CA LEU A 110 -20.23 -3.75 4.43
C LEU A 110 -20.77 -2.39 4.87
N THR A 111 -22.09 -2.26 4.96
CA THR A 111 -22.75 -1.04 5.46
C THR A 111 -22.35 -0.75 6.91
N ASN A 112 -22.40 -1.77 7.77
CA ASN A 112 -22.02 -1.64 9.18
C ASN A 112 -20.54 -1.30 9.35
N ILE A 113 -19.64 -1.90 8.56
CA ILE A 113 -18.22 -1.56 8.59
C ILE A 113 -17.98 -0.11 8.15
N SER A 114 -18.66 0.34 7.10
CA SER A 114 -18.55 1.73 6.60
C SER A 114 -18.98 2.74 7.66
N ASP A 115 -20.09 2.48 8.37
CA ASP A 115 -20.54 3.33 9.48
C ASP A 115 -19.50 3.38 10.63
N LEU A 116 -18.86 2.25 10.94
CA LEU A 116 -17.80 2.18 11.94
C LEU A 116 -16.55 2.96 11.52
N LEU A 117 -16.16 2.91 10.24
CA LEU A 117 -15.05 3.71 9.72
C LEU A 117 -15.34 5.23 9.79
N GLY A 118 -16.60 5.65 9.68
CA GLY A 118 -17.01 7.04 9.91
C GLY A 118 -16.82 7.51 11.36
N GLY A 119 -16.63 6.60 12.32
CA GLY A 119 -16.44 6.87 13.74
C GLY A 119 -14.98 6.94 14.19
N LEU A 120 -14.01 7.00 13.27
CA LEU A 120 -12.59 7.08 13.61
C LEU A 120 -12.23 8.43 14.23
N GLU A 121 -11.23 8.42 15.11
CA GLU A 121 -10.69 9.62 15.75
C GLU A 121 -9.15 9.57 15.77
N PRO A 122 -8.44 10.72 15.80
CA PRO A 122 -7.01 10.75 16.04
C PRO A 122 -6.63 10.03 17.34
N ALA A 123 -5.60 9.18 17.29
CA ALA A 123 -5.12 8.52 18.50
C ALA A 123 -4.34 9.49 19.40
N GLU A 124 -4.52 9.38 20.72
CA GLU A 124 -3.78 10.21 21.70
C GLU A 124 -2.30 9.81 21.85
N LYS A 125 -1.96 8.57 21.45
CA LYS A 125 -0.62 7.97 21.56
C LYS A 125 -0.49 6.81 20.58
N ASP A 126 0.71 6.37 20.26
CA ASP A 126 0.92 5.12 19.53
C ASP A 126 1.16 3.98 20.53
N CYS A 127 0.31 2.97 20.48
CA CYS A 127 0.38 1.73 21.27
C CYS A 127 0.97 0.56 20.47
N ALA A 128 1.66 0.83 19.35
CA ALA A 128 2.33 -0.14 18.50
C ALA A 128 2.89 -1.31 19.32
N GLY A 129 2.21 -2.45 19.26
CA GLY A 129 2.80 -3.71 19.67
C GLY A 129 3.55 -4.32 18.51
N LYS A 130 4.57 -5.12 18.82
CA LYS A 130 5.37 -5.83 17.82
C LYS A 130 5.01 -7.31 17.71
N THR A 131 4.00 -7.74 18.48
CA THR A 131 3.69 -9.15 18.71
C THR A 131 2.19 -9.35 18.77
N GLY A 132 1.70 -10.25 17.94
CA GLY A 132 0.30 -10.66 17.91
C GLY A 132 -0.24 -10.67 16.48
N ARG A 133 -1.47 -11.16 16.33
CA ARG A 133 -2.13 -11.22 15.03
C ARG A 133 -2.57 -9.83 14.59
N ARG A 134 -2.55 -9.61 13.28
CA ARG A 134 -3.08 -8.42 12.62
C ARG A 134 -4.27 -8.78 11.78
N TRP A 135 -5.23 -7.88 11.73
CA TRP A 135 -6.32 -7.90 10.78
C TRP A 135 -6.08 -6.80 9.76
N LEU A 136 -6.28 -7.08 8.49
CA LEU A 136 -6.37 -6.07 7.45
C LEU A 136 -7.81 -6.08 6.96
N LEU A 137 -8.49 -4.95 7.10
CA LEU A 137 -9.63 -4.61 6.26
C LEU A 137 -9.06 -3.87 5.05
N SER A 138 -9.33 -4.34 3.85
CA SER A 138 -8.89 -3.70 2.61
C SER A 138 -10.10 -3.49 1.71
N TYR A 139 -10.20 -2.33 1.09
CA TYR A 139 -11.30 -2.02 0.18
C TYR A 139 -10.84 -1.15 -0.98
N GLU A 140 -11.51 -1.31 -2.11
CA GLU A 140 -11.35 -0.44 -3.27
C GLU A 140 -12.36 0.70 -3.21
N ASP A 141 -11.89 1.91 -3.51
CA ASP A 141 -12.70 3.09 -3.81
C ASP A 141 -12.05 3.89 -4.93
N GLY A 142 -12.78 4.12 -6.01
CA GLY A 142 -12.33 4.96 -7.12
C GLY A 142 -11.12 4.43 -7.89
N GLY A 143 -10.82 3.14 -7.80
CA GLY A 143 -9.66 2.48 -8.39
C GLY A 143 -8.42 2.45 -7.48
N ASP A 144 -8.50 2.98 -6.26
CA ASP A 144 -7.43 2.94 -5.26
C ASP A 144 -7.76 1.91 -4.16
N VAL A 145 -6.74 1.23 -3.61
CA VAL A 145 -6.94 0.22 -2.54
C VAL A 145 -6.52 0.79 -1.19
N THR A 146 -7.50 1.02 -0.33
CA THR A 146 -7.26 1.47 1.05
C THR A 146 -7.16 0.29 2.00
N GLY A 147 -6.11 0.29 2.82
CA GLY A 147 -5.88 -0.68 3.90
C GLY A 147 -6.09 -0.08 5.28
N VAL A 148 -6.82 -0.80 6.13
CA VAL A 148 -7.00 -0.52 7.55
C VAL A 148 -6.44 -1.69 8.34
N VAL A 149 -5.27 -1.49 8.95
CA VAL A 149 -4.60 -2.48 9.79
C VAL A 149 -5.09 -2.35 11.23
N LEU A 150 -5.61 -3.44 11.79
CA LEU A 150 -6.03 -3.53 13.18
C LEU A 150 -5.15 -4.51 13.93
N ASP A 151 -4.48 -4.01 14.95
CA ASP A 151 -3.67 -4.81 15.85
C ASP A 151 -4.57 -5.34 16.99
N ASP A 152 -4.75 -6.66 17.11
CA ASP A 152 -5.55 -7.32 18.18
C ASP A 152 -4.99 -7.07 19.60
N PHE A 153 -3.82 -6.43 19.69
CA PHE A 153 -3.02 -6.22 20.89
C PHE A 153 -2.74 -4.74 21.19
N ALA A 154 -2.96 -3.82 20.26
CA ALA A 154 -2.57 -2.42 20.42
C ALA A 154 -3.78 -1.57 20.81
N CYS A 155 -4.02 -1.38 22.12
CA CYS A 155 -4.92 -0.38 22.74
C CYS A 155 -6.22 0.05 22.00
N GLY A 156 -6.80 -0.76 21.10
CA GLY A 156 -7.88 -0.31 20.21
C GLY A 156 -7.44 0.69 19.12
N GLN A 157 -6.23 0.56 18.57
CA GLN A 157 -5.72 1.43 17.51
C GLN A 157 -5.73 0.74 16.15
N ILE A 158 -5.93 1.54 15.12
CA ILE A 158 -5.76 1.14 13.73
C ILE A 158 -4.69 1.98 13.05
N ARG A 159 -4.24 1.50 11.89
CA ARG A 159 -3.35 2.22 10.98
C ARG A 159 -4.01 2.22 9.60
N VAL A 160 -4.28 3.41 9.07
CA VAL A 160 -4.84 3.57 7.73
C VAL A 160 -3.71 3.80 6.75
N THR A 161 -3.74 3.15 5.60
CA THR A 161 -2.77 3.32 4.51
C THR A 161 -3.48 3.24 3.17
N ASP A 162 -3.00 4.03 2.21
CA ASP A 162 -3.34 4.02 0.79
C ASP A 162 -2.50 3.00 -0.01
N ALA A 163 -1.59 2.26 0.65
CA ALA A 163 -0.65 1.38 -0.03
C ALA A 163 -0.44 0.05 0.72
N PRO A 164 -1.51 -0.73 0.98
CA PRO A 164 -1.43 -1.95 1.80
C PRO A 164 -0.46 -3.00 1.26
N PHE A 165 -0.20 -3.00 -0.06
CA PHE A 165 0.67 -3.97 -0.73
C PHE A 165 2.16 -3.66 -0.64
N THR A 166 2.54 -2.40 -0.41
CA THR A 166 3.93 -1.97 -0.53
C THR A 166 4.52 -1.43 0.76
N ASP A 167 3.74 -0.69 1.56
CA ASP A 167 4.25 -0.04 2.78
C ASP A 167 3.18 0.07 3.87
N ALA A 168 2.66 -1.06 4.32
CA ALA A 168 1.83 -1.05 5.52
C ALA A 168 2.75 -0.77 6.72
N PRO A 169 2.65 0.40 7.41
CA PRO A 169 1.46 1.16 7.85
C PRO A 169 1.45 2.68 7.53
N GLY A 170 0.34 3.33 7.87
CA GLY A 170 0.19 4.79 7.80
C GLY A 170 -0.34 5.40 9.10
N ASP A 171 -1.39 6.20 8.99
CA ASP A 171 -1.90 7.09 10.03
C ASP A 171 -2.52 6.32 11.20
N VAL A 172 -2.00 6.57 12.41
CA VAL A 172 -2.48 5.93 13.64
C VAL A 172 -3.73 6.65 14.15
N LEU A 173 -4.83 5.90 14.23
CA LEU A 173 -6.14 6.36 14.69
C LEU A 173 -6.65 5.48 15.83
N ALA A 174 -7.57 6.01 16.63
CA ALA A 174 -8.38 5.25 17.56
C ALA A 174 -9.53 4.56 16.80
N ALA A 175 -9.67 3.25 17.02
CA ALA A 175 -10.77 2.47 16.47
C ALA A 175 -12.02 2.60 17.37
N PRO A 176 -13.23 2.60 16.80
CA PRO A 176 -14.42 2.21 17.52
C PRO A 176 -14.21 0.83 18.17
N SER A 177 -14.70 0.64 19.40
CA SER A 177 -14.56 -0.62 20.14
C SER A 177 -15.10 -1.83 19.38
N ASP A 178 -16.07 -1.59 18.50
CA ASP A 178 -16.87 -2.63 17.86
C ASP A 178 -16.30 -3.03 16.50
N LEU A 179 -15.38 -2.26 15.91
CA LEU A 179 -14.83 -2.53 14.57
C LEU A 179 -14.09 -3.86 14.51
N LEU A 180 -13.15 -4.11 15.43
CA LEU A 180 -12.43 -5.39 15.48
C LEU A 180 -13.37 -6.56 15.81
N THR A 181 -14.42 -6.31 16.58
CA THR A 181 -15.42 -7.34 16.93
C THR A 181 -16.24 -7.71 15.71
N ALA A 182 -16.70 -6.73 14.93
CA ALA A 182 -17.45 -6.95 13.69
C ALA A 182 -16.62 -7.76 12.68
N LEU A 183 -15.36 -7.38 12.44
CA LEU A 183 -14.48 -8.10 11.52
C LEU A 183 -14.22 -9.55 11.95
N LYS A 184 -14.07 -9.80 13.25
CA LYS A 184 -13.93 -11.16 13.79
C LYS A 184 -15.18 -12.00 13.59
N LEU A 185 -16.37 -11.42 13.72
CA LEU A 185 -17.64 -12.12 13.52
C LEU A 185 -17.77 -12.54 12.05
N ILE A 186 -17.60 -11.59 11.12
CA ILE A 186 -17.63 -11.83 9.67
C ILE A 186 -16.68 -12.99 9.30
N TRP A 187 -15.46 -12.96 9.83
CA TRP A 187 -14.46 -14.01 9.56
C TRP A 187 -14.86 -15.40 10.09
N ILE A 188 -15.53 -15.49 11.24
CA ILE A 188 -15.94 -16.77 11.83
C ILE A 188 -17.17 -17.35 11.12
N GLU A 189 -18.01 -16.50 10.53
CA GLU A 189 -19.25 -16.88 9.85
C GLU A 189 -19.06 -17.27 8.37
N SER A 190 -17.87 -17.05 7.83
CA SER A 190 -17.46 -17.40 6.46
C SER A 190 -16.90 -18.82 6.34
#